data_AF-W2CRZ1-F1
#
_entry.id   AF-W2CRZ1-F1
#
_cell.length_a   1.000
_cell.length_b   1.000
_cell.length_c   1.000
_cell.angle_alpha   90.00
_cell.angle_beta   90.00
_cell.angle_gamma   90.00
#
_symmetry.space_group_name_H-M   'P 1'
#
loop_
_entity.id
_entity.type
_entity.pdbx_description
1 polymer ?
#
loop_
_entity_poly.entity_id
_entity_poly.type
_entity_poly.pdbx_seq_one_letter_code
_entity_poly.pdbx_strand_id
1 'polypeptide(L)'
;MRRWNYERDQEVPEEKRRRRTGGRTLAVRPQFPLDEIYITLFSERRVYAPDGTIHYEPIPQRAADTGVELLDDLRRMLSEGKSNLKTFGEGYGLTPSDVNGLVLALTGMEAITFRIAWQMRRVDELLRYTDLSIEEVARQSGVGSTTNLFYACHRDFHCSPSQRRRHLRQANDLGRYR
;
A
#
# COMPACT_ATOMS: atom_id res chain seq x y z
N MET A 1 -14.12 -34.47 -25.18
CA MET A 1 -13.12 -33.68 -25.95
C MET A 1 -13.82 -32.47 -26.56
N ARG A 2 -13.44 -31.25 -26.15
CA ARG A 2 -13.70 -29.89 -26.71
C ARG A 2 -13.77 -28.89 -25.55
N ARG A 3 -12.59 -28.38 -25.14
CA ARG A 3 -12.11 -27.00 -25.38
C ARG A 3 -12.97 -25.95 -24.67
N TRP A 4 -12.62 -25.67 -23.41
CA TRP A 4 -12.98 -24.41 -22.76
C TRP A 4 -12.02 -23.34 -23.30
N ASN A 5 -12.57 -22.39 -24.05
CA ASN A 5 -11.84 -21.26 -24.58
C ASN A 5 -11.34 -20.39 -23.42
N TYR A 6 -10.01 -20.30 -23.34
CA TYR A 6 -9.24 -19.49 -22.43
C TYR A 6 -9.19 -18.07 -22.99
N GLU A 7 -10.26 -17.30 -22.83
CA GLU A 7 -10.28 -15.87 -23.19
C GLU A 7 -11.06 -15.09 -22.14
N ARG A 8 -10.31 -14.57 -21.17
CA ARG A 8 -10.17 -13.12 -20.96
C ARG A 8 -9.22 -12.93 -19.79
N ASP A 9 -8.02 -12.49 -20.10
CA ASP A 9 -7.30 -11.55 -19.25
C ASP A 9 -8.25 -10.40 -18.95
N GLN A 10 -9.02 -10.52 -17.86
CA GLN A 10 -9.63 -9.37 -17.24
C GLN A 10 -8.48 -8.66 -16.53
N GLU A 11 -7.81 -7.77 -17.26
CA GLU A 11 -7.22 -6.57 -16.67
C GLU A 11 -8.26 -6.02 -15.69
N VAL A 12 -8.01 -6.24 -14.40
CA VAL A 12 -8.80 -5.64 -13.35
C VAL A 12 -8.68 -4.14 -13.60
N PRO A 13 -9.76 -3.43 -13.96
CA PRO A 13 -9.67 -2.02 -14.28
C PRO A 13 -9.05 -1.32 -13.09
N GLU A 14 -7.97 -0.58 -13.32
CA GLU A 14 -7.33 0.25 -12.31
C GLU A 14 -8.38 1.29 -11.88
N GLU A 15 -9.14 0.94 -10.84
CA GLU A 15 -10.26 1.71 -10.35
C GLU A 15 -9.69 3.06 -9.91
N LYS A 16 -9.87 4.08 -10.77
CA LYS A 16 -9.27 5.40 -10.60
C LYS A 16 -9.63 5.91 -9.21
N ARG A 17 -8.64 5.87 -8.32
CA ARG A 17 -8.69 6.42 -6.96
C ARG A 17 -9.17 7.88 -7.04
N ARG A 18 -10.47 8.13 -6.85
CA ARG A 18 -10.99 9.50 -6.79
C ARG A 18 -10.70 10.08 -5.42
N ARG A 19 -9.45 10.42 -5.19
CA ARG A 19 -9.15 11.46 -4.21
C ARG A 19 -9.46 12.77 -4.87
N ARG A 20 -10.21 13.63 -4.18
CA ARG A 20 -10.01 15.06 -4.36
C ARG A 20 -8.58 15.31 -3.95
N THR A 21 -7.67 15.31 -4.92
CA THR A 21 -6.35 15.90 -4.79
C THR A 21 -6.59 17.22 -4.07
N GLY A 22 -5.88 17.49 -2.97
CA GLY A 22 -5.88 18.86 -2.48
C GLY A 22 -5.50 19.80 -3.63
N GLY A 23 -5.89 21.07 -3.53
CA GLY A 23 -5.89 21.98 -4.67
C GLY A 23 -4.54 22.14 -5.38
N ARG A 24 -3.45 21.61 -4.81
CA ARG A 24 -2.10 21.61 -5.36
C ARG A 24 -1.80 20.29 -6.07
N THR A 25 -1.55 20.39 -7.38
CA THR A 25 -1.00 19.31 -8.20
C THR A 25 0.41 19.69 -8.62
N LEU A 26 1.36 18.76 -8.53
CA LEU A 26 2.72 18.97 -9.03
C LEU A 26 2.69 19.02 -10.56
N ALA A 27 3.24 20.08 -11.16
CA ALA A 27 3.23 20.28 -12.62
C ALA A 27 4.26 19.43 -13.38
N VAL A 28 5.09 18.68 -12.66
CA VAL A 28 6.15 17.82 -13.21
C VAL A 28 5.94 16.38 -12.76
N ARG A 29 6.57 15.43 -13.46
CA ARG A 29 6.61 14.03 -13.02
C ARG A 29 7.23 13.97 -11.61
N PRO A 30 6.56 13.32 -10.64
CA PRO A 30 7.15 13.09 -9.33
C PRO A 30 8.46 12.32 -9.42
N GLN A 31 9.45 12.71 -8.61
CA GLN A 31 10.72 11.99 -8.55
C GLN A 31 10.54 10.61 -7.90
N PHE A 32 9.62 10.51 -6.94
CA PHE A 32 9.39 9.32 -6.14
C PHE A 32 7.90 8.98 -6.07
N PRO A 33 7.30 8.51 -7.17
CA PRO A 33 5.90 8.09 -7.15
C PRO A 33 5.72 6.90 -6.19
N LEU A 34 4.56 6.83 -5.53
CA LEU A 34 4.27 5.81 -4.51
C LEU A 34 4.62 4.37 -4.96
N ASP A 35 4.35 4.02 -6.21
CA ASP A 35 4.56 2.67 -6.74
C ASP A 35 6.03 2.27 -6.84
N GLU A 36 6.93 3.25 -6.89
CA GLU A 36 8.37 3.02 -6.94
C GLU A 36 8.98 2.95 -5.53
N ILE A 37 8.45 3.70 -4.57
CA ILE A 37 9.03 3.82 -3.22
C ILE A 37 8.34 3.02 -2.12
N TYR A 38 7.18 2.42 -2.42
CA TYR A 38 6.43 1.63 -1.44
C TYR A 38 7.22 0.38 -0.99
N ILE A 39 7.25 0.16 0.32
CA ILE A 39 7.86 -1.00 0.96
C ILE A 39 6.75 -1.97 1.35
N THR A 40 6.78 -3.18 0.75
CA THR A 40 5.85 -4.26 1.06
C THR A 40 5.98 -4.72 2.51
N LEU A 41 4.87 -5.22 3.05
CA LEU A 41 4.81 -5.87 4.36
C LEU A 41 5.57 -7.20 4.44
N PHE A 42 5.75 -7.85 3.30
CA PHE A 42 6.23 -9.23 3.23
C PHE A 42 7.72 -9.28 2.92
N SER A 43 8.40 -10.26 3.49
CA SER A 43 9.82 -10.49 3.25
C SER A 43 10.05 -11.60 2.24
N GLU A 44 9.08 -12.50 2.03
CA GLU A 44 9.25 -13.65 1.17
C GLU A 44 8.04 -13.88 0.26
N ARG A 45 8.28 -14.51 -0.90
CA ARG A 45 7.25 -14.93 -1.86
C ARG A 45 7.28 -16.45 -2.03
N ARG A 46 6.10 -17.04 -2.17
CA ARG A 46 5.93 -18.46 -2.48
C ARG A 46 6.37 -18.75 -3.91
N VAL A 47 7.17 -19.81 -4.08
CA VAL A 47 7.63 -20.33 -5.37
C VAL A 47 7.26 -21.81 -5.47
N TYR A 48 6.87 -22.22 -6.67
CA TYR A 48 6.62 -23.61 -7.01
C TYR A 48 7.83 -24.12 -7.78
N ALA A 49 8.58 -25.02 -7.16
CA ALA A 49 9.69 -25.70 -7.83
C ALA A 49 9.16 -26.63 -8.95
N PRO A 50 9.99 -26.99 -9.94
CA PRO A 50 9.59 -27.89 -11.03
C PRO A 50 9.10 -29.28 -10.57
N ASP A 51 9.51 -29.71 -9.38
CA ASP A 51 9.09 -30.97 -8.74
C ASP A 51 7.74 -30.85 -7.98
N GLY A 52 7.12 -29.68 -8.00
CA GLY A 52 5.87 -29.38 -7.30
C GLY A 52 6.05 -28.97 -5.84
N THR A 53 7.28 -28.93 -5.32
CA THR A 53 7.56 -28.49 -3.95
C THR A 53 7.30 -26.99 -3.80
N ILE A 54 6.76 -26.61 -2.65
CA ILE A 54 6.51 -25.22 -2.27
C ILE A 54 7.62 -24.76 -1.32
N HIS A 55 8.34 -23.72 -1.71
CA HIS A 55 9.26 -23.00 -0.83
C HIS A 55 9.02 -21.49 -0.93
N TYR A 56 9.67 -20.73 -0.06
CA TYR A 56 9.61 -19.28 -0.05
C TYR A 56 10.99 -18.71 -0.37
N GLU A 57 11.01 -17.72 -1.24
CA GLU A 57 12.22 -16.99 -1.60
C GLU A 57 12.12 -15.56 -1.09
N PRO A 58 13.23 -14.97 -0.59
CA PRO A 58 13.25 -13.57 -0.22
C PRO A 58 12.78 -12.66 -1.36
N ILE A 59 11.87 -11.75 -1.05
CA ILE A 59 11.58 -10.61 -1.91
C ILE A 59 12.76 -9.67 -1.74
N PRO A 60 13.46 -9.28 -2.82
CA PRO A 60 14.41 -8.19 -2.75
C PRO A 60 13.65 -6.97 -2.24
N GLN A 61 13.84 -6.59 -0.97
CA GLN A 61 13.20 -5.41 -0.44
C GLN A 61 13.66 -4.25 -1.32
N ARG A 62 12.72 -3.63 -2.04
CA ARG A 62 12.96 -2.38 -2.77
C ARG A 62 13.15 -1.19 -1.81
N ALA A 63 13.73 -1.44 -0.65
CA ALA A 63 14.24 -0.43 0.26
C ALA A 63 15.60 0.08 -0.24
N ALA A 64 15.75 0.28 -1.55
CA ALA A 64 16.82 1.15 -2.03
C ALA A 64 16.52 2.53 -1.45
N ASP A 65 17.49 3.09 -0.75
CA ASP A 65 17.41 4.45 -0.24
C ASP A 65 17.16 5.40 -1.41
N THR A 66 16.24 6.34 -1.23
CA THR A 66 15.99 7.39 -2.23
C THR A 66 17.14 8.38 -2.31
N GLY A 67 18.07 8.32 -1.33
CA GLY A 67 19.11 9.33 -1.13
C GLY A 67 18.59 10.60 -0.43
N VAL A 68 17.29 10.62 -0.07
CA VAL A 68 16.65 11.71 0.66
C VAL A 68 16.28 11.18 2.05
N GLU A 69 17.12 11.48 3.04
CA GLU A 69 17.02 10.96 4.42
C GLU A 69 15.61 11.08 5.01
N LEU A 70 15.01 12.28 4.94
CA LEU A 70 13.64 12.51 5.43
C LEU A 70 12.58 11.65 4.73
N LEU A 71 12.74 11.38 3.43
CA LEU A 71 11.81 10.52 2.71
C LEU A 71 12.02 9.05 3.10
N ASP A 72 13.27 8.61 3.25
CA ASP A 72 13.60 7.25 3.67
C ASP A 72 13.12 6.97 5.10
N ASP A 73 13.25 7.92 6.01
CA ASP A 73 12.69 7.80 7.37
C ASP A 73 11.16 7.80 7.38
N LEU A 74 10.52 8.62 6.54
CA LEU A 74 9.07 8.60 6.39
C LEU A 74 8.59 7.22 5.86
N ARG A 75 9.28 6.68 4.86
CA ARG A 75 9.00 5.34 4.31
C ARG A 75 9.16 4.26 5.38
N ARG A 76 10.25 4.29 6.16
CA ARG A 76 10.48 3.37 7.28
C ARG A 76 9.37 3.47 8.32
N MET A 77 9.05 4.67 8.80
CA MET A 77 7.96 4.89 9.76
C MET A 77 6.63 4.32 9.26
N LEU A 78 6.26 4.61 8.01
CA LEU A 78 5.01 4.10 7.42
C LEU A 78 5.04 2.58 7.23
N SER A 79 6.20 1.99 6.94
CA SER A 79 6.37 0.55 6.81
C SER A 79 6.21 -0.21 8.14
N GLU A 80 6.45 0.47 9.27
CA GLU A 80 6.21 -0.04 10.62
C GLU A 80 4.73 0.10 11.06
N GLY A 81 3.87 0.67 10.21
CA GLY A 81 2.47 0.94 10.54
C GLY A 81 2.24 2.20 11.38
N LYS A 82 3.29 2.99 11.66
CA LYS A 82 3.17 4.31 12.27
C LYS A 82 2.70 5.31 11.21
N SER A 83 1.87 6.29 11.57
CA SER A 83 1.22 7.17 10.58
C SER A 83 0.99 8.62 11.06
N ASN A 84 1.63 9.02 12.16
CA ASN A 84 1.51 10.37 12.71
C ASN A 84 2.55 11.31 12.07
N LEU A 85 2.13 12.05 11.04
CA LEU A 85 2.99 12.99 10.32
C LEU A 85 3.40 14.22 11.14
N LYS A 86 2.61 14.58 12.18
CA LYS A 86 2.95 15.67 13.08
C LYS A 86 4.14 15.29 13.94
N THR A 87 4.06 14.16 14.63
CA THR A 87 5.17 13.65 15.47
C THR A 87 6.41 13.35 14.63
N PHE A 88 6.23 12.85 13.40
CA PHE A 88 7.33 12.74 12.44
C PHE A 88 8.02 14.08 12.20
N GLY A 89 7.27 15.12 11.80
CA GLY A 89 7.83 16.45 11.53
C GLY A 89 8.51 17.08 12.75
N GLU A 90 7.89 16.98 13.93
CA GLU A 90 8.43 17.48 15.20
C GLU A 90 9.79 16.86 15.53
N GLY A 91 10.00 15.58 15.21
CA GLY A 91 11.28 14.89 15.38
C GLY A 91 12.45 15.50 14.60
N TYR A 92 12.15 16.26 13.53
CA TYR A 92 13.14 16.96 12.70
C TYR A 92 13.01 18.50 12.80
N GLY A 93 12.23 19.02 13.76
CA GLY A 93 11.99 20.46 13.89
C GLY A 93 11.16 21.08 12.75
N LEU A 94 10.38 20.27 12.03
CA LEU A 94 9.57 20.68 10.88
C LEU A 94 8.12 20.98 11.28
N THR A 95 7.52 21.98 10.62
CA THR A 95 6.09 22.23 10.74
C THR A 95 5.28 21.27 9.87
N PRO A 96 3.96 21.11 10.11
CA PRO A 96 3.10 20.34 9.21
C PRO A 96 3.10 20.83 7.76
N SER A 97 3.32 22.14 7.55
CA SER A 97 3.41 22.73 6.20
C SER A 97 4.69 22.30 5.49
N ASP A 98 5.82 22.22 6.21
CA ASP A 98 7.11 21.80 5.66
C ASP A 98 7.06 20.33 5.24
N VAL A 99 6.52 19.45 6.11
CA VAL A 99 6.30 18.04 5.78
C VAL A 99 5.40 17.90 4.56
N ASN A 100 4.33 18.69 4.48
CA ASN A 100 3.44 18.68 3.31
C ASN A 100 4.15 19.13 2.03
N GLY A 101 4.94 20.21 2.09
CA GLY A 101 5.71 20.72 0.96
C GLY A 101 6.74 19.71 0.46
N LEU A 102 7.49 19.09 1.39
CA LEU A 102 8.47 18.05 1.08
C LEU A 102 7.82 16.86 0.37
N VAL A 103 6.77 16.27 0.96
CA VAL A 103 6.12 15.09 0.38
C VAL A 103 5.48 15.43 -0.96
N LEU A 104 4.86 16.60 -1.10
CA LEU A 104 4.30 17.05 -2.39
C LEU A 104 5.38 17.20 -3.46
N ALA A 105 6.50 17.84 -3.14
CA ALA A 105 7.59 18.07 -4.09
C ALA A 105 8.22 16.76 -4.58
N LEU A 106 8.35 15.77 -3.69
CA LEU A 106 9.01 14.50 -3.99
C LEU A 106 8.07 13.48 -4.65
N THR A 107 6.84 13.37 -4.13
CA THR A 107 5.91 12.29 -4.48
C THR A 107 4.75 12.74 -5.37
N GLY A 108 4.56 14.05 -5.55
CA GLY A 108 3.42 14.63 -6.24
C GLY A 108 2.11 14.55 -5.46
N MET A 109 2.13 14.01 -4.24
CA MET A 109 0.95 13.90 -3.38
C MET A 109 1.13 14.78 -2.14
N GLU A 110 0.07 15.46 -1.73
CA GLU A 110 0.04 16.08 -0.40
C GLU A 110 0.25 15.02 0.69
N ALA A 111 0.87 15.40 1.81
CA ALA A 111 1.36 14.45 2.81
C ALA A 111 0.26 13.54 3.39
N ILE A 112 -0.93 14.10 3.66
CA ILE A 112 -2.08 13.30 4.13
C ILE A 112 -2.56 12.33 3.06
N THR A 113 -2.60 12.78 1.80
CA THR A 113 -2.95 11.94 0.66
C THR A 113 -1.94 10.80 0.52
N PHE A 114 -0.65 11.10 0.52
CA PHE A 114 0.42 10.11 0.45
C PHE A 114 0.30 9.05 1.55
N ARG A 115 0.16 9.48 2.81
CA ARG A 115 -0.02 8.59 3.97
C ARG A 115 -1.21 7.65 3.79
N ILE A 116 -2.38 8.17 3.40
CA ILE A 116 -3.57 7.34 3.19
C ILE A 116 -3.32 6.37 2.01
N ALA A 117 -2.58 6.79 0.97
CA ALA A 117 -2.24 5.92 -0.17
C ALA A 117 -1.43 4.72 0.29
N TRP A 118 -0.42 4.98 1.12
CA TRP A 118 0.43 3.98 1.72
C TRP A 118 -0.37 3.00 2.57
N GLN A 119 -1.21 3.52 3.48
CA GLN A 119 -2.06 2.71 4.35
C GLN A 119 -3.01 1.82 3.54
N MET A 120 -3.69 2.35 2.53
CA MET A 120 -4.64 1.56 1.73
C MET A 120 -3.94 0.51 0.87
N ARG A 121 -2.71 0.75 0.42
CA ARG A 121 -1.92 -0.28 -0.24
C ARG A 121 -1.56 -1.43 0.70
N ARG A 122 -1.18 -1.12 1.95
CA ARG A 122 -0.96 -2.13 2.99
C ARG A 122 -2.23 -2.91 3.31
N VAL A 123 -3.37 -2.22 3.40
CA VAL A 123 -4.69 -2.86 3.58
C VAL A 123 -4.92 -3.87 2.47
N ASP A 124 -4.76 -3.49 1.20
CA ASP A 124 -4.99 -4.39 0.08
C ASP A 124 -4.05 -5.60 0.12
N GLU A 125 -2.77 -5.41 0.45
CA GLU A 125 -1.78 -6.48 0.63
C GLU A 125 -2.19 -7.47 1.73
N LEU A 126 -2.56 -6.98 2.91
CA LEU A 126 -2.99 -7.82 4.03
C LEU A 126 -4.30 -8.54 3.71
N LEU A 127 -5.30 -7.82 3.17
CA LEU A 127 -6.56 -8.44 2.80
C LEU A 127 -6.37 -9.52 1.75
N ARG A 128 -5.48 -9.31 0.78
CA ARG A 128 -5.25 -10.24 -0.34
C ARG A 128 -4.45 -11.47 0.07
N TYR A 129 -3.34 -11.29 0.78
CA TYR A 129 -2.34 -12.36 0.92
C TYR A 129 -2.33 -13.06 2.29
N THR A 130 -2.99 -12.52 3.32
CA THR A 130 -3.05 -13.13 4.67
C THR A 130 -4.47 -13.50 5.07
N ASP A 131 -4.66 -14.36 6.07
CA ASP A 131 -5.97 -14.70 6.62
C ASP A 131 -6.36 -13.88 7.86
N LEU A 132 -5.56 -12.86 8.20
CA LEU A 132 -5.76 -11.99 9.36
C LEU A 132 -7.21 -11.50 9.49
N SER A 133 -7.68 -11.28 10.72
CA SER A 133 -8.99 -10.65 10.89
C SER A 133 -8.94 -9.18 10.43
N ILE A 134 -10.12 -8.57 10.21
CA ILE A 134 -10.21 -7.17 9.81
C ILE A 134 -9.59 -6.24 10.87
N GLU A 135 -9.59 -6.67 12.14
CA GLU A 135 -8.95 -5.95 13.24
C GLU A 135 -7.43 -5.93 13.10
N GLU A 136 -6.78 -7.09 12.91
CA GLU A 136 -5.34 -7.11 12.67
C GLU A 136 -4.96 -6.39 11.38
N VAL A 137 -5.79 -6.45 10.33
CA VAL A 137 -5.56 -5.67 9.11
C VAL A 137 -5.57 -4.17 9.42
N ALA A 138 -6.55 -3.67 10.17
CA ALA A 138 -6.61 -2.25 10.55
C ALA A 138 -5.39 -1.82 11.36
N ARG A 139 -4.96 -2.66 12.31
CA ARG A 139 -3.78 -2.40 13.16
C ARG A 139 -2.48 -2.40 12.35
N GLN A 140 -2.22 -3.44 11.56
CA GLN A 140 -0.94 -3.62 10.85
C GLN A 140 -0.78 -2.71 9.62
N SER A 141 -1.89 -2.32 8.99
CA SER A 141 -1.87 -1.33 7.89
C SER A 141 -1.57 0.09 8.36
N GLY A 142 -1.66 0.36 9.66
CA GLY A 142 -1.49 1.69 10.25
C GLY A 142 -2.74 2.57 10.20
N VAL A 143 -3.89 2.05 9.75
CA VAL A 143 -5.20 2.74 9.77
C VAL A 143 -5.74 2.86 11.20
N GLY A 144 -5.35 1.93 12.08
CA GLY A 144 -5.60 1.97 13.51
C GLY A 144 -6.75 1.07 13.93
N SER A 145 -7.99 1.44 13.58
CA SER A 145 -9.20 0.73 14.04
C SER A 145 -10.04 0.16 12.90
N THR A 146 -10.84 -0.85 13.21
CA THR A 146 -11.82 -1.47 12.30
C THR A 146 -12.80 -0.45 11.73
N THR A 147 -13.28 0.48 12.57
CA THR A 147 -14.16 1.59 12.16
C THR A 147 -13.49 2.51 11.14
N ASN A 148 -12.23 2.91 11.38
CA ASN A 148 -11.49 3.74 10.43
C ASN A 148 -11.27 3.02 9.11
N LEU A 149 -10.95 1.73 9.16
CA LEU A 149 -10.77 0.89 7.98
C LEU A 149 -12.08 0.74 7.19
N PHE A 150 -13.21 0.56 7.87
CA PHE A 150 -14.52 0.52 7.23
C PHE A 150 -14.80 1.82 6.46
N TYR A 151 -14.64 2.99 7.09
CA TYR A 151 -14.84 4.27 6.42
C TYR A 151 -13.85 4.50 5.28
N ALA A 152 -12.59 4.10 5.44
CA ALA A 152 -11.60 4.21 4.39
C ALA A 152 -11.95 3.36 3.16
N CYS A 153 -12.35 2.09 3.35
CA CYS A 153 -12.77 1.22 2.26
C CYS A 153 -14.07 1.72 1.60
N HIS A 154 -15.05 2.19 2.37
CA HIS A 154 -16.29 2.73 1.81
C HIS A 154 -16.04 4.00 0.99
N ARG A 155 -15.13 4.87 1.45
CA ARG A 155 -14.76 6.10 0.75
C ARG A 155 -13.98 5.81 -0.53
N ASP A 156 -12.97 4.93 -0.46
CA ASP A 156 -12.00 4.76 -1.55
C ASP A 156 -12.40 3.66 -2.55
N PHE A 157 -13.20 2.67 -2.13
CA PHE A 157 -13.57 1.49 -2.92
C PHE A 157 -15.07 1.14 -2.88
N HIS A 158 -15.90 1.98 -2.25
CA HIS A 158 -17.35 1.79 -2.17
C HIS A 158 -17.80 0.41 -1.62
N CYS A 159 -16.99 -0.19 -0.75
CA CYS A 159 -17.29 -1.50 -0.18
C CYS A 159 -16.73 -1.66 1.24
N SER A 160 -17.19 -2.69 1.96
CA SER A 160 -16.63 -3.06 3.26
C SER A 160 -15.27 -3.76 3.11
N PRO A 161 -14.42 -3.78 4.16
CA PRO A 161 -13.13 -4.49 4.11
C PRO A 161 -13.26 -5.98 3.74
N SER A 162 -14.32 -6.64 4.22
CA SER A 162 -14.61 -8.04 3.88
C SER A 162 -15.04 -8.23 2.42
N GLN A 163 -15.77 -7.27 1.84
CA GLN A 163 -16.07 -7.26 0.40
C GLN A 163 -14.79 -7.00 -0.41
N ARG A 164 -13.97 -6.02 -0.01
CA ARG A 164 -12.69 -5.72 -0.64
C ARG A 164 -11.78 -6.94 -0.69
N ARG A 165 -11.66 -7.68 0.41
CA ARG A 165 -10.95 -8.97 0.46
C ARG A 165 -11.43 -9.96 -0.59
N ARG A 166 -12.74 -10.13 -0.74
CA ARG A 166 -13.33 -11.03 -1.75
C ARG A 166 -13.07 -10.55 -3.17
N HIS A 167 -13.08 -9.23 -3.41
CA HIS A 167 -12.81 -8.66 -4.74
C HIS A 167 -11.32 -8.76 -5.13
N LEU A 168 -10.42 -8.66 -4.16
CA LEU A 168 -8.97 -8.70 -4.40
C LEU A 168 -8.42 -10.11 -4.61
N ARG A 169 -8.93 -11.09 -3.84
CA ARG A 169 -8.33 -12.42 -3.77
C ARG A 169 -8.61 -13.23 -5.03
N GLN A 170 -7.55 -13.75 -5.61
CA GLN A 170 -7.58 -14.76 -6.66
C GLN A 170 -7.14 -16.12 -6.09
N ALA A 171 -7.31 -17.18 -6.90
CA ALA A 171 -6.80 -18.49 -6.56
C ALA A 171 -5.28 -18.42 -6.28
N ASN A 172 -4.84 -19.09 -5.22
CA ASN A 172 -3.44 -19.11 -4.77
C ASN A 172 -2.86 -17.76 -4.29
N ASP A 173 -3.67 -16.75 -3.98
CA ASP A 173 -3.17 -15.53 -3.33
C ASP A 173 -2.91 -15.72 -1.84
N LEU A 174 -3.75 -16.51 -1.15
CA LEU A 174 -3.55 -16.73 0.28
C LEU A 174 -2.21 -17.43 0.54
N GLY A 175 -1.40 -16.83 1.42
CA GLY A 175 -0.04 -17.28 1.72
C GLY A 175 0.90 -17.17 0.50
N ARG A 176 0.59 -16.36 -0.51
CA ARG A 176 1.52 -16.10 -1.60
C ARG A 176 2.74 -15.33 -1.12
N TYR A 177 2.57 -14.51 -0.09
CA TYR A 177 3.62 -13.74 0.55
C TYR A 177 3.54 -13.90 2.06
N ARG A 178 4.68 -13.87 2.74
CA ARG A 178 4.80 -13.92 4.20
C ARG A 178 5.85 -12.93 4.70
#